data_AF-A0A3L8PMR3-F1
#
_entry.id   AF-A0A3L8PMR3-F1
#
_cell.length_a   1.000
_cell.length_b   1.000
_cell.length_c   1.000
_cell.angle_alpha   90.00
_cell.angle_beta   90.00
_cell.angle_gamma   90.00
#
_symmetry.space_group_name_H-M   'P 1'
#
loop_
_entity.id
_entity.type
_entity.pdbx_description
1 polymer ?
#
loop_
_entity_poly.entity_id
_entity_poly.type
_entity_poly.pdbx_seq_one_letter_code
_entity_poly.pdbx_strand_id
1 'polypeptide(L)'
;MLAAAALMFTGCGGGSDDDASGEDSACEAVFAQAAEAGDMADSQADLHPAFSECQDVAEFAAAASKYPQVLDGTDPGVWISNQCAYEPELDGTPVCEDAAG
;
A
#
# COMPACT_ATOMS: atom_id res chain seq x y z
N MET A 1 40.34 -0.21 35.29
CA MET A 1 39.61 0.84 34.56
C MET A 1 38.24 0.30 34.21
N LEU A 2 37.20 1.13 34.40
CA LEU A 2 35.86 1.19 33.79
C LEU A 2 35.33 -0.02 33.00
N ALA A 3 34.06 -0.41 33.03
CA ALA A 3 32.85 0.03 33.72
C ALA A 3 31.79 -1.08 33.49
N ALA A 4 30.83 -1.20 34.42
CA ALA A 4 29.65 -2.02 34.24
C ALA A 4 28.72 -1.38 33.18
N ALA A 5 28.08 -2.21 32.35
CA ALA A 5 26.90 -1.81 31.59
C ALA A 5 25.89 -2.97 31.64
N ALA A 6 24.97 -2.86 32.59
CA ALA A 6 23.68 -3.49 32.52
C ALA A 6 22.78 -2.65 31.60
N LEU A 7 22.16 -3.29 30.61
CA LEU A 7 20.95 -2.81 29.94
C LEU A 7 20.05 -4.05 29.84
N MET A 8 19.20 -4.31 30.83
CA MET A 8 17.83 -3.80 30.97
C MET A 8 16.96 -4.14 29.76
N PHE A 9 15.99 -5.01 30.03
CA PHE A 9 14.79 -5.31 29.26
C PHE A 9 14.11 -4.05 28.70
N THR A 10 13.67 -4.12 27.45
CA THR A 10 12.43 -3.47 27.01
C THR A 10 11.60 -4.50 26.26
N GLY A 11 10.66 -5.10 26.97
CA GLY A 11 9.47 -5.65 26.34
C GLY A 11 8.36 -4.60 26.34
N CYS A 12 7.29 -4.94 25.63
CA CYS A 12 5.93 -4.38 25.74
C CYS A 12 5.68 -3.05 25.02
N GLY A 13 4.61 -3.05 24.22
CA GLY A 13 3.82 -1.86 23.97
C GLY A 13 3.64 -1.56 22.50
N GLY A 14 2.46 -1.87 21.97
CA GLY A 14 1.91 -1.08 20.87
C GLY A 14 1.91 0.38 21.28
N GLY A 15 2.51 1.20 20.45
CA GLY A 15 2.55 2.65 20.56
C GLY A 15 2.76 3.16 19.15
N SER A 16 1.77 3.88 18.67
CA SER A 16 1.74 4.60 17.41
C SER A 16 2.99 5.46 17.25
N ASP A 17 3.82 5.15 16.26
CA ASP A 17 4.81 6.07 15.75
C ASP A 17 4.13 6.94 14.67
N ASP A 18 3.43 7.98 15.14
CA ASP A 18 3.27 9.22 14.39
C ASP A 18 4.66 9.85 14.21
N ASP A 19 5.44 9.40 13.23
CA ASP A 19 6.68 10.06 12.81
C ASP A 19 6.44 10.80 11.49
N ALA A 20 6.21 12.11 11.63
CA ALA A 20 6.04 13.04 10.53
C ALA A 20 7.40 13.27 9.84
N SER A 21 7.77 12.35 8.96
CA SER A 21 9.03 12.36 8.22
C SER A 21 8.81 12.16 6.71
N GLY A 22 7.75 12.73 6.12
CA GLY A 22 7.54 12.62 4.66
C GLY A 22 7.56 11.18 4.14
N GLU A 23 7.09 10.25 4.96
CA GLU A 23 6.96 8.84 4.63
C GLU A 23 5.73 8.66 3.73
N ASP A 24 5.96 8.05 2.58
CA ASP A 24 4.92 7.57 1.68
C ASP A 24 3.92 6.73 2.49
N SER A 25 2.60 6.93 2.28
CA SER A 25 1.59 6.12 2.97
C SER A 25 1.77 4.63 2.63
N ALA A 26 1.24 3.72 3.45
CA ALA A 26 1.36 2.28 3.17
C ALA A 26 0.83 1.93 1.76
N CYS A 27 -0.27 2.58 1.35
CA CYS A 27 -0.78 2.58 -0.01
C CYS A 27 0.30 3.00 -1.03
N GLU A 28 0.88 4.18 -0.86
CA GLU A 28 1.90 4.71 -1.76
C GLU A 28 3.15 3.83 -1.85
N ALA A 29 3.58 3.24 -0.73
CA ALA A 29 4.70 2.32 -0.69
C ALA A 29 4.48 1.05 -1.53
N VAL A 30 3.23 0.58 -1.67
CA VAL A 30 2.90 -0.54 -2.58
C VAL A 30 3.10 -0.10 -4.04
N PHE A 31 2.66 1.09 -4.41
CA PHE A 31 2.86 1.61 -5.77
C PHE A 31 4.34 1.87 -6.08
N ALA A 32 5.11 2.37 -5.12
CA ALA A 32 6.55 2.53 -5.26
C ALA A 32 7.24 1.20 -5.52
N GLN A 33 6.91 0.15 -4.74
CA GLN A 33 7.46 -1.19 -4.93
C GLN A 33 7.08 -1.80 -6.27
N ALA A 34 5.81 -1.67 -6.68
CA ALA A 34 5.34 -2.15 -7.97
C ALA A 34 6.03 -1.41 -9.15
N ALA A 35 6.35 -0.12 -8.97
CA ALA A 35 7.13 0.63 -9.95
C ALA A 35 8.59 0.17 -10.05
N GLU A 36 9.20 -0.27 -8.95
CA GLU A 36 10.58 -0.79 -8.93
C GLU A 36 10.71 -2.19 -9.54
N ALA A 37 9.64 -3.00 -9.50
CA ALA A 37 9.61 -4.35 -10.06
C ALA A 37 9.80 -4.36 -11.60
N GLY A 38 9.50 -3.25 -12.28
CA GLY A 38 9.74 -3.03 -13.71
C GLY A 38 8.86 -3.86 -14.64
N ASP A 39 9.05 -3.70 -15.97
CA ASP A 39 8.22 -4.29 -17.03
C ASP A 39 8.22 -5.84 -17.11
N MET A 40 9.01 -6.53 -16.27
CA MET A 40 9.09 -8.01 -16.27
C MET A 40 8.24 -8.67 -15.18
N ALA A 41 7.69 -7.90 -14.25
CA ALA A 41 6.77 -8.39 -13.22
C ALA A 41 5.32 -8.23 -13.69
N ASP A 42 4.44 -9.11 -13.21
CA ASP A 42 2.99 -8.95 -13.39
C ASP A 42 2.52 -7.84 -12.44
N SER A 43 2.90 -6.59 -12.76
CA SER A 43 2.80 -5.40 -11.91
C SER A 43 1.37 -5.14 -11.40
N GLN A 44 0.37 -5.74 -12.05
CA GLN A 44 -1.03 -5.68 -11.64
C GLN A 44 -1.36 -6.62 -10.46
N ALA A 45 -0.77 -7.82 -10.40
CA ALA A 45 -0.95 -8.70 -9.23
C ALA A 45 -0.15 -8.17 -8.04
N ASP A 46 1.01 -7.55 -8.29
CA ASP A 46 1.82 -6.89 -7.26
C ASP A 46 1.11 -5.68 -6.62
N LEU A 47 0.04 -5.17 -7.25
CA LEU A 47 -0.83 -4.13 -6.72
C LEU A 47 -2.00 -4.65 -5.89
N HIS A 48 -2.24 -5.96 -5.79
CA HIS A 48 -3.30 -6.50 -4.92
C HIS A 48 -3.20 -6.03 -3.46
N PRO A 49 -2.00 -5.94 -2.84
CA PRO A 49 -1.86 -5.35 -1.51
C PRO A 49 -2.38 -3.91 -1.38
N ALA A 50 -2.40 -3.13 -2.48
CA ALA A 50 -2.91 -1.76 -2.43
C ALA A 50 -4.41 -1.72 -2.11
N PHE A 51 -5.18 -2.77 -2.40
CA PHE A 51 -6.59 -2.82 -2.02
C PHE A 51 -6.80 -2.85 -0.50
N SER A 52 -5.88 -3.46 0.25
CA SER A 52 -5.92 -3.51 1.71
C SER A 52 -5.18 -2.36 2.39
N GLU A 53 -4.12 -1.82 1.76
CA GLU A 53 -3.28 -0.77 2.34
C GLU A 53 -3.79 0.65 2.04
N CYS A 54 -4.54 0.85 0.96
CA CYS A 54 -5.23 2.11 0.69
C CYS A 54 -6.57 2.15 1.45
N GLN A 55 -6.91 3.30 2.02
CA GLN A 55 -8.13 3.45 2.80
C GLN A 55 -9.39 3.58 1.94
N ASP A 56 -9.26 4.17 0.76
CA ASP A 56 -10.36 4.45 -0.16
C ASP A 56 -9.88 4.55 -1.61
N VAL A 57 -10.81 4.67 -2.56
CA VAL A 57 -10.52 4.82 -3.99
C VAL A 57 -9.75 6.11 -4.28
N ALA A 58 -9.92 7.16 -3.47
CA ALA A 58 -9.23 8.44 -3.69
C ALA A 58 -7.75 8.36 -3.32
N GLU A 59 -7.40 7.69 -2.22
CA GLU A 59 -6.01 7.41 -1.83
C GLU A 59 -5.33 6.53 -2.89
N PHE A 60 -6.02 5.47 -3.33
CA PHE A 60 -5.53 4.60 -4.40
C PHE A 60 -5.26 5.40 -5.69
N ALA A 61 -6.22 6.23 -6.14
CA ALA A 61 -6.07 7.02 -7.34
C ALA A 61 -4.97 8.09 -7.21
N ALA A 62 -4.79 8.67 -6.01
CA ALA A 62 -3.72 9.61 -5.73
C ALA A 62 -2.35 8.93 -5.82
N ALA A 63 -2.19 7.73 -5.25
CA ALA A 63 -0.96 6.94 -5.37
C ALA A 63 -0.70 6.52 -6.83
N ALA A 64 -1.70 5.99 -7.52
CA ALA A 64 -1.60 5.61 -8.93
C ALA A 64 -1.17 6.79 -9.84
N SER A 65 -1.62 8.01 -9.54
CA SER A 65 -1.24 9.21 -10.29
C SER A 65 0.23 9.59 -10.14
N LYS A 66 0.89 9.17 -9.05
CA LYS A 66 2.33 9.38 -8.82
C LYS A 66 3.19 8.33 -9.53
N TYR A 67 2.62 7.14 -9.77
CA TYR A 67 3.29 6.01 -10.43
C TYR A 67 2.49 5.51 -11.66
N PRO A 68 2.26 6.36 -12.68
CA PRO A 68 1.38 6.04 -13.81
C PRO A 68 1.83 4.83 -14.64
N GLN A 69 3.12 4.48 -14.59
CA GLN A 69 3.69 3.31 -15.25
C GLN A 69 3.16 1.99 -14.68
N VAL A 70 2.72 1.97 -13.41
CA VAL A 70 2.30 0.72 -12.75
C VAL A 70 0.99 0.20 -13.33
N LEU A 71 0.08 1.11 -13.72
CA LEU A 71 -1.19 0.79 -14.36
C LEU A 71 -1.12 0.81 -15.90
N ASP A 72 0.05 1.09 -16.49
CA ASP A 72 0.26 1.22 -17.95
C ASP A 72 -0.80 2.10 -18.65
N GLY A 73 -1.13 3.24 -18.04
CA GLY A 73 -2.14 4.17 -18.55
C GLY A 73 -3.59 3.72 -18.38
N THR A 74 -3.85 2.61 -17.69
CA THR A 74 -5.20 2.21 -17.27
C THR A 74 -5.72 3.20 -16.23
N ASP A 75 -6.97 3.63 -16.39
CA ASP A 75 -7.65 4.46 -15.40
C ASP A 75 -7.77 3.70 -14.06
N PRO A 76 -7.37 4.31 -12.91
CA PRO A 76 -7.44 3.64 -11.61
C PRO A 76 -8.84 3.14 -11.26
N GLY A 77 -9.89 3.90 -11.58
CA GLY A 77 -11.26 3.49 -11.29
C GLY A 77 -11.72 2.31 -12.14
N VAL A 78 -11.33 2.27 -13.42
CA VAL A 78 -11.58 1.12 -14.30
C VAL A 78 -10.82 -0.11 -13.80
N TRP A 79 -9.57 0.06 -13.38
CA TRP A 79 -8.76 -1.03 -12.83
C TRP A 79 -9.38 -1.58 -11.54
N ILE A 80 -9.66 -0.72 -10.55
CA ILE A 80 -10.33 -1.08 -9.29
C ILE A 80 -11.63 -1.83 -9.57
N SER A 81 -12.48 -1.30 -10.45
CA SER A 81 -13.78 -1.91 -10.77
C SER A 81 -13.62 -3.32 -11.34
N ASN A 82 -12.63 -3.55 -12.21
CA ASN A 82 -12.37 -4.87 -12.76
C ASN A 82 -11.85 -5.83 -11.70
N GLN A 83 -10.87 -5.41 -10.90
CA GLN A 83 -10.28 -6.25 -9.85
C GLN A 83 -11.32 -6.64 -8.80
N CYS A 84 -12.10 -5.68 -8.28
CA CYS A 84 -13.17 -5.97 -7.32
C CYS A 84 -14.29 -6.87 -7.90
N ALA A 85 -14.51 -6.85 -9.22
CA ALA A 85 -15.52 -7.69 -9.86
C ALA A 85 -15.05 -9.12 -10.16
N TYR A 86 -13.76 -9.32 -10.42
CA TYR A 86 -13.23 -10.59 -10.91
C TYR A 86 -12.29 -11.32 -9.94
N GLU A 87 -11.72 -10.63 -8.95
CA GLU A 87 -10.80 -11.20 -7.96
C GLU A 87 -11.50 -11.37 -6.61
N PRO A 88 -11.94 -12.59 -6.25
CA PRO A 88 -12.68 -12.83 -5.01
C PRO A 88 -11.85 -12.58 -3.75
N GLU A 89 -10.52 -12.60 -3.87
CA GLU A 89 -9.60 -12.34 -2.76
C GLU A 89 -9.58 -10.86 -2.32
N LEU A 90 -10.06 -9.96 -3.18
CA LEU A 90 -10.16 -8.54 -2.90
C LEU A 90 -11.53 -8.14 -2.32
N ASP A 91 -12.45 -9.10 -2.20
CA ASP A 91 -13.77 -8.86 -1.62
C ASP A 91 -13.63 -8.44 -0.14
N GLY A 92 -14.34 -7.37 0.22
CA GLY A 92 -14.28 -6.78 1.57
C GLY A 92 -12.99 -6.03 1.90
N THR A 93 -12.16 -5.72 0.90
CA THR A 93 -11.05 -4.76 1.09
C THR A 93 -11.58 -3.32 1.11
N PRO A 94 -10.94 -2.39 1.85
CA PRO A 94 -11.39 -1.00 1.97
C PRO A 94 -11.65 -0.32 0.61
N VAL A 95 -10.76 -0.53 -0.36
CA VAL A 95 -10.92 0.03 -1.72
C VAL A 95 -12.13 -0.56 -2.44
N CYS A 96 -12.38 -1.87 -2.34
CA CYS A 96 -13.55 -2.49 -2.99
C CYS A 96 -14.87 -2.15 -2.27
N GLU A 97 -14.84 -1.98 -0.95
CA GLU A 97 -16.00 -1.50 -0.18
C GLU A 97 -16.35 -0.06 -0.54
N ASP A 98 -15.37 0.84 -0.62
CA ASP A 98 -15.54 2.24 -1.03
C ASP A 98 -16.01 2.36 -2.48
N ALA A 99 -15.46 1.54 -3.39
CA ALA A 99 -15.89 1.51 -4.79
C ALA A 99 -17.35 1.06 -4.97
N ALA A 100 -17.92 0.36 -3.99
CA ALA A 100 -19.29 -0.15 -4.04
C ALA A 100 -20.35 0.84 -3.52
N GLY A 101 -20.01 1.89 -2.76
CA GLY A 101 -21.01 2.81 -2.20
C GLY A 101 -20.53 3.97 -1.35
#